data_AF-A0A0W0TGJ0-F1
#
_entry.id   AF-A0A0W0TGJ0-F1
#
_cell.length_a   1.000
_cell.length_b   1.000
_cell.length_c   1.000
_cell.angle_alpha   90.00
_cell.angle_beta   90.00
_cell.angle_gamma   90.00
#
_symmetry.space_group_name_H-M   'P 1'
#
loop_
_entity.id
_entity.type
_entity.pdbx_description
1 polymer ?
#
loop_
_entity_poly.entity_id
_entity_poly.type
_entity_poly.pdbx_seq_one_letter_code
_entity_poly.pdbx_strand_id
1 'polypeptide(L)'
;MPQEAKQSIEDKTLKTGQVFVAANLIVLPFYCIDTSFGLAASVVLNMVLLKAFHDLGQSRRPGSNLLNAANRFFSHVAGSNNNDLNNTFRNIINGGAAVYDQMSRAYSDMSGR
;
A
#
# COMPACT_ATOMS: atom_id res chain seq x y z
N MET A 1 -0.69 0.38 -25.91
CA MET A 1 0.19 -0.16 -24.86
C MET A 1 0.37 0.73 -23.62
N PRO A 2 0.37 2.09 -23.65
CA PRO A 2 0.48 2.89 -22.40
C PRO A 2 -0.85 3.05 -21.64
N GLN A 3 -2.01 2.80 -22.26
CA GLN A 3 -3.32 2.97 -21.63
C GLN A 3 -3.67 1.83 -20.67
N GLU A 4 -3.40 0.58 -21.02
CA GLU A 4 -3.64 -0.59 -20.14
C GLU A 4 -2.79 -0.55 -18.86
N ALA A 5 -1.53 -0.10 -18.95
CA ALA A 5 -0.67 0.07 -17.78
C ALA A 5 -1.15 1.19 -16.84
N LYS A 6 -1.75 2.26 -17.39
CA LYS A 6 -2.35 3.34 -16.60
C LYS A 6 -3.62 2.88 -15.90
N GLN A 7 -4.51 2.20 -16.62
CA GLN A 7 -5.73 1.61 -16.04
C GLN A 7 -5.38 0.62 -14.92
N SER A 8 -4.35 -0.22 -15.10
CA SER A 8 -3.90 -1.14 -14.05
C SER A 8 -3.39 -0.45 -12.78
N ILE A 9 -2.73 0.70 -12.90
CA ILE A 9 -2.27 1.48 -11.74
C ILE A 9 -3.44 2.17 -11.04
N GLU A 10 -4.38 2.72 -11.82
CA GLU A 10 -5.59 3.36 -11.30
C GLU A 10 -6.43 2.37 -10.48
N ASP A 11 -6.69 1.17 -11.01
CA ASP A 11 -7.42 0.12 -10.32
C ASP A 11 -6.76 -0.29 -9.00
N LYS A 12 -5.43 -0.44 -9.00
CA LYS A 12 -4.69 -0.77 -7.77
C LYS A 12 -4.73 0.36 -6.75
N THR A 13 -4.73 1.61 -7.22
CA THR A 13 -4.85 2.79 -6.36
C THR A 13 -6.24 2.83 -5.72
N LEU A 14 -7.29 2.55 -6.49
CA LEU A 14 -8.66 2.44 -5.98
C LEU A 14 -8.78 1.34 -4.93
N LYS A 15 -8.27 0.13 -5.20
CA LYS A 15 -8.24 -0.98 -4.24
C LYS A 15 -7.51 -0.61 -2.95
N THR A 16 -6.35 0.02 -3.07
CA THR A 16 -5.58 0.50 -1.90
C THR A 16 -6.37 1.53 -1.09
N GLY A 17 -7.03 2.48 -1.77
CA GLY A 17 -7.90 3.46 -1.13
C GLY A 17 -9.08 2.81 -0.39
N GLN A 18 -9.70 1.78 -0.97
CA GLN A 18 -10.77 1.03 -0.31
C GLN A 18 -10.29 0.35 0.98
N VAL A 19 -9.07 -0.19 1.01
CA VAL A 19 -8.50 -0.75 2.25
C VAL A 19 -8.28 0.35 3.30
N PHE A 20 -7.79 1.53 2.90
CA PHE A 20 -7.66 2.67 3.84
C PHE A 20 -9.01 3.10 4.42
N VAL A 21 -10.05 3.21 3.58
CA VAL A 21 -11.39 3.55 4.04
C VAL A 21 -11.91 2.49 5.00
N ALA A 22 -11.83 1.20 4.63
CA ALA A 22 -12.25 0.10 5.48
C ALA A 22 -11.51 0.09 6.83
N ALA A 23 -10.20 0.34 6.84
CA ALA A 23 -9.42 0.43 8.05
C ALA A 23 -9.84 1.61 8.94
N ASN A 24 -10.08 2.80 8.35
CA ASN A 24 -10.53 3.96 9.11
C ASN A 24 -11.97 3.81 9.62
N LEU A 25 -12.83 3.03 8.95
CA LEU A 25 -14.16 2.70 9.46
C LEU A 25 -14.10 1.91 10.78
N ILE A 26 -13.06 1.10 11.01
CA ILE A 26 -12.86 0.37 12.28
C ILE A 26 -12.55 1.33 13.43
N VAL A 27 -11.97 2.50 13.15
CA VAL A 27 -11.57 3.50 14.15
C VAL A 27 -12.73 4.44 14.52
N LEU A 28 -13.78 4.52 13.70
CA LEU A 28 -14.94 5.41 13.93
C LEU A 28 -15.51 5.34 15.36
N PRO A 29 -15.72 4.15 15.98
CA PRO A 29 -16.25 4.07 17.34
C PRO A 29 -15.37 4.78 18.38
N PHE A 30 -14.05 4.88 18.15
CA PHE A 30 -13.13 5.56 19.07
C PHE A 30 -13.32 7.08 19.08
N TYR A 31 -13.79 7.65 17.96
CA TYR A 31 -14.15 9.07 17.90
C TYR A 31 -15.41 9.39 18.72
N CYS A 32 -16.30 8.42 18.94
CA CYS A 32 -17.48 8.60 19.78
C CYS A 32 -17.14 8.63 21.28
N ILE A 33 -15.97 8.11 21.68
CA ILE A 33 -15.52 8.09 23.08
C ILE A 33 -14.74 9.38 23.36
N ASP A 34 -13.68 9.63 22.59
CA ASP A 34 -12.83 10.82 22.72
C ASP A 34 -12.19 11.12 21.36
N THR A 35 -12.40 12.34 20.86
CA THR A 35 -11.87 12.78 19.56
C THR A 35 -10.35 12.72 19.48
N SER A 36 -9.63 13.04 20.56
CA SER A 36 -8.17 13.01 20.63
C SER A 36 -7.66 11.58 20.55
N PHE A 37 -8.34 10.65 21.24
CA PHE A 37 -8.03 9.23 21.18
C PHE A 37 -8.32 8.65 19.79
N GLY A 38 -9.48 8.98 19.19
CA GLY A 38 -9.83 8.59 17.82
C GLY A 38 -8.81 9.07 16.78
N LEU A 39 -8.37 10.33 16.88
CA LEU A 39 -7.32 10.88 16.02
C LEU A 39 -5.98 10.17 16.20
N ALA A 40 -5.54 9.95 17.44
CA ALA A 40 -4.29 9.24 17.72
C ALA A 40 -4.34 7.80 17.16
N ALA A 41 -5.45 7.09 17.37
CA ALA A 41 -5.65 5.75 16.84
C ALA A 41 -5.64 5.74 15.30
N SER A 42 -6.29 6.69 14.65
CA SER A 42 -6.24 6.84 13.18
C SER A 42 -4.83 7.07 12.69
N VAL A 43 -4.06 7.95 13.32
CA VAL A 43 -2.69 8.26 12.89
C VAL A 43 -1.79 7.03 13.02
N VAL A 44 -1.83 6.32 14.15
CA VAL A 44 -1.07 5.08 14.35
C VAL A 44 -1.49 4.01 13.33
N LEU A 45 -2.80 3.81 13.13
CA LEU A 45 -3.31 2.83 12.18
C LEU A 45 -2.83 3.14 10.76
N ASN A 46 -2.92 4.38 10.31
CA ASN A 46 -2.48 4.77 8.97
C ASN A 46 -0.96 4.60 8.81
N MET A 47 -0.13 4.88 9.82
CA MET A 47 1.31 4.60 9.77
C MET A 47 1.60 3.10 9.63
N VAL A 48 0.92 2.26 10.40
CA VAL A 48 1.06 0.80 10.32
C VAL A 48 0.63 0.30 8.94
N LEU A 49 -0.50 0.79 8.41
CA LEU A 49 -0.98 0.42 7.07
C LEU A 49 0.02 0.81 5.98
N LEU A 50 0.52 2.06 6.00
CA LEU A 50 1.50 2.53 5.03
C LEU A 50 2.76 1.66 5.03
N LYS A 51 3.26 1.32 6.22
CA LYS A 51 4.41 0.43 6.35
C LYS A 51 4.11 -0.98 5.85
N ALA A 52 2.99 -1.56 6.26
CA ALA A 52 2.59 -2.90 5.82
C ALA A 52 2.45 -2.98 4.29
N PHE A 53 1.79 -2.00 3.67
CA PHE A 53 1.64 -1.94 2.22
C PHE A 53 2.99 -1.76 1.52
N HIS A 54 3.87 -0.91 2.04
CA HIS A 54 5.21 -0.74 1.49
C HIS A 54 5.99 -2.07 1.51
N ASP A 55 6.03 -2.75 2.66
CA ASP A 55 6.79 -3.99 2.85
C ASP A 55 6.21 -5.13 1.97
N LEU A 56 4.89 -5.28 1.95
CA LEU A 56 4.19 -6.24 1.07
C LEU A 56 4.42 -5.94 -0.41
N GLY A 57 4.31 -4.69 -0.82
CA GLY A 57 4.52 -4.28 -2.20
C GLY A 57 5.97 -4.44 -2.66
N GLN A 58 6.94 -4.21 -1.76
CA GLN A 58 8.35 -4.45 -2.02
C GLN A 58 8.63 -5.95 -2.22
N SER A 59 8.04 -6.82 -1.40
CA SER A 59 8.23 -8.27 -1.50
C SER A 59 7.67 -8.88 -2.80
N ARG A 60 6.69 -8.22 -3.43
CA ARG A 60 5.97 -8.70 -4.62
C ARG A 60 6.50 -8.16 -5.96
N ARG A 61 7.64 -7.47 -5.99
CA ARG A 61 8.28 -7.01 -7.24
C ARG A 61 9.05 -8.15 -7.91
N PRO A 62 8.63 -8.69 -9.07
CA PRO A 62 9.45 -9.61 -9.85
C PRO A 62 10.66 -8.85 -10.43
N GLY A 63 11.88 -9.26 -10.07
CA GLY A 63 13.13 -8.87 -10.74
C GLY A 63 13.87 -7.60 -10.26
N SER A 64 13.31 -6.79 -9.34
CA SER A 64 13.91 -5.48 -9.02
C SER A 64 14.83 -5.48 -7.79
N ASN A 65 14.82 -6.51 -6.94
CA ASN A 65 15.60 -6.51 -5.69
C ASN A 65 17.10 -6.78 -5.88
N LEU A 66 17.51 -7.55 -6.91
CA LEU A 66 18.94 -7.79 -7.18
C LEU A 66 19.57 -6.64 -7.99
N LEU A 67 18.87 -6.19 -9.04
CA LEU A 67 19.31 -5.07 -9.87
C LEU A 67 19.22 -3.72 -9.14
N ASN A 68 18.22 -3.47 -8.29
CA ASN A 68 18.23 -2.26 -7.45
C ASN A 68 19.19 -2.36 -6.27
N ALA A 69 19.55 -3.56 -5.78
CA ALA A 69 20.64 -3.67 -4.81
C ALA A 69 21.98 -3.30 -5.46
N ALA A 70 22.24 -3.81 -6.67
CA ALA A 70 23.40 -3.40 -7.47
C ALA A 70 23.36 -1.90 -7.83
N ASN A 71 22.19 -1.39 -8.25
CA ASN A 71 22.02 0.03 -8.56
C ASN A 71 22.16 0.91 -7.31
N ARG A 72 21.71 0.49 -6.11
CA ARG A 72 21.96 1.20 -4.84
C ARG A 72 23.45 1.21 -4.45
N PHE A 73 24.19 0.17 -4.80
CA PHE A 73 25.65 0.13 -4.64
C PHE A 73 26.36 1.15 -5.56
N PHE A 74 25.84 1.41 -6.76
CA PHE A 74 26.41 2.39 -7.70
C PHE A 74 25.74 3.77 -7.68
N SER A 75 24.54 3.93 -7.09
CA SER A 75 23.76 5.17 -7.09
C SER A 75 24.18 6.18 -6.02
N HIS A 76 25.08 5.83 -5.11
CA HIS A 76 25.69 6.83 -4.23
C HIS A 76 26.47 7.91 -5.02
N VAL A 77 26.75 7.65 -6.31
CA VAL A 77 27.42 8.57 -7.24
C VAL A 77 26.43 9.46 -8.03
N ALA A 78 25.14 9.12 -8.11
CA ALA A 78 24.17 9.82 -8.97
C ALA A 78 22.87 10.14 -8.22
N GLY A 79 22.72 11.39 -7.78
CA GLY A 79 21.64 11.92 -6.94
C GLY A 79 20.24 11.31 -7.19
N SER A 80 19.76 10.54 -6.21
CA SER A 80 18.50 9.80 -6.22
C SER A 80 17.60 10.28 -5.08
N ASN A 81 16.63 11.15 -5.36
CA ASN A 81 15.56 11.47 -4.40
C ASN A 81 14.17 11.21 -5.00
N ASN A 82 13.97 11.50 -6.29
CA ASN A 82 12.68 11.33 -6.96
C ASN A 82 12.34 9.85 -7.27
N ASN A 83 13.37 9.01 -7.49
CA ASN A 83 13.18 7.59 -7.78
C ASN A 83 12.72 6.82 -6.54
N ASP A 84 13.16 7.23 -5.35
CA ASP A 84 12.83 6.56 -4.09
C ASP A 84 11.39 6.83 -3.65
N LEU A 85 10.89 8.05 -3.85
CA LEU A 85 9.49 8.40 -3.60
C LEU A 85 8.53 7.67 -4.55
N ASN A 86 8.82 7.65 -5.86
CA ASN A 86 8.02 6.92 -6.84
C ASN A 86 8.02 5.41 -6.56
N ASN A 87 9.16 4.86 -6.12
CA ASN A 87 9.26 3.47 -5.71
C ASN A 87 8.43 3.16 -4.47
N THR A 88 8.48 4.04 -3.47
CA THR A 88 7.70 3.91 -2.23
C THR A 88 6.21 3.94 -2.53
N PHE A 89 5.76 4.89 -3.33
CA PHE A 89 4.37 5.00 -3.76
C PHE A 89 3.88 3.76 -4.51
N ARG A 90 4.68 3.25 -5.46
CA ARG A 90 4.38 2.00 -6.17
C ARG A 90 4.33 0.79 -5.24
N ASN A 91 5.17 0.74 -4.21
CA ASN A 91 5.11 -0.34 -3.24
C ASN A 91 3.80 -0.29 -2.47
N ILE A 92 3.44 0.89 -1.94
CA ILE A 92 2.19 1.09 -1.20
C ILE A 92 0.97 0.69 -2.05
N ILE A 93 0.88 1.15 -3.30
CA ILE A 93 -0.24 0.80 -4.19
C ILE A 93 -0.30 -0.71 -4.47
N ASN A 94 0.83 -1.34 -4.78
CA ASN A 94 0.84 -2.77 -5.07
C ASN A 94 0.52 -3.62 -3.81
N GLY A 95 1.03 -3.20 -2.65
CA GLY A 95 0.77 -3.87 -1.37
C GLY A 95 -0.68 -3.72 -0.94
N GLY A 96 -1.24 -2.51 -1.01
CA GLY A 96 -2.64 -2.24 -0.69
C GLY A 96 -3.61 -3.01 -1.58
N ALA A 97 -3.37 -3.04 -2.90
CA ALA A 97 -4.14 -3.85 -3.82
C ALA A 97 -4.05 -5.36 -3.50
N ALA A 98 -2.87 -5.84 -3.09
CA ALA A 98 -2.70 -7.24 -2.70
C ALA A 98 -3.42 -7.61 -1.40
N VAL A 99 -3.55 -6.66 -0.46
CA VAL A 99 -4.36 -6.84 0.75
C VAL A 99 -5.83 -6.89 0.39
N TYR A 100 -6.29 -5.95 -0.45
CA TYR A 100 -7.66 -5.95 -0.95
C TYR A 100 -8.04 -7.28 -1.61
N ASP A 101 -7.20 -7.78 -2.52
CA ASP A 101 -7.45 -9.02 -3.24
C ASP A 101 -7.51 -10.22 -2.29
N GLN A 102 -6.70 -10.25 -1.23
CA GLN A 102 -6.78 -11.29 -0.20
C GLN A 102 -8.05 -11.19 0.63
N MET A 103 -8.46 -9.98 1.03
CA MET A 103 -9.71 -9.78 1.77
C MET A 103 -10.93 -10.20 0.94
N SER A 104 -10.94 -9.81 -0.34
CA SER A 104 -12.01 -10.17 -1.28
C SER A 104 -12.11 -11.67 -1.47
N ARG A 105 -10.97 -12.36 -1.64
CA ARG A 105 -10.92 -13.84 -1.72
C ARG A 105 -11.38 -14.52 -0.43
N ALA A 106 -10.92 -14.04 0.73
CA ALA A 106 -11.35 -14.59 2.00
C ALA A 106 -12.87 -14.42 2.21
N TYR A 107 -13.42 -13.29 1.75
CA TYR A 107 -14.86 -13.03 1.78
C TYR A 107 -15.65 -13.93 0.82
N SER A 108 -15.16 -14.14 -0.41
CA SER A 108 -15.80 -15.08 -1.34
C SER A 108 -15.80 -16.51 -0.79
N ASP A 109 -14.66 -16.96 -0.26
CA ASP A 109 -14.52 -18.30 0.34
C ASP A 109 -15.48 -18.49 1.53
N MET A 110 -15.62 -17.49 2.40
CA MET A 110 -16.56 -17.54 3.52
C MET A 110 -18.03 -17.47 3.09
N SER A 111 -18.34 -16.73 2.02
CA SER A 111 -19.73 -16.55 1.55
C SER A 111 -20.21 -17.67 0.63
N GLY A 112 -19.35 -18.64 0.30
CA GLY A 112 -19.68 -19.79 -0.54
C GLY A 112 -20.00 -19.40 -1.99
N ARG A 113 -19.47 -18.26 -2.45
CA ARG A 113 -19.66 -17.73 -3.81
C ARG A 113 -18.36 -17.71 -4.59
#